data_AF-A0A137PAK6-F1
#
_entry.id   AF-A0A137PAK6-F1
#
_cell.length_a   1.000
_cell.length_b   1.000
_cell.length_c   1.000
_cell.angle_alpha   90.00
_cell.angle_beta   90.00
_cell.angle_gamma   90.00
#
_symmetry.space_group_name_H-M   'P 1'
#
loop_
_entity.id
_entity.type
_entity.pdbx_description
1 polymer ?
#
loop_
_entity_poly.entity_id
_entity_poly.type
_entity_poly.pdbx_seq_one_letter_code
_entity_poly.pdbx_strand_id
1 'polypeptide(L)'
;MNPKVPFPKPPYLYKNYKDNLMEKINPMLSSKQLPEDKTLEKFLPPKIPNTDNYCVFGEHLSVKEIEFDNSITNKQAIDTIKNLKSLNHSLIFYFLDLINELGKEGGGQTNQIIQKIEQTFLNLHNLINYYRPIQARKNLFSILNYQLNQILTGRRSFNECISNIKTTIIQLKTIIEDIELNNNVNIQLNPIEVQNTLNLIKSKTKTKRDITPSKKIQCTHLDEVYDPNLLQLIDNII
;
A
#
# COMPACT_ATOMS: atom_id res chain seq x y z
N MET A 1 16.52 18.79 -44.71
CA MET A 1 15.80 17.83 -43.84
C MET A 1 16.10 18.21 -42.39
N ASN A 2 15.10 18.66 -41.62
CA ASN A 2 15.32 18.89 -40.19
C ASN A 2 15.65 17.53 -39.53
N PRO A 3 16.72 17.44 -38.72
CA PRO A 3 17.05 16.21 -38.01
C PRO A 3 15.85 15.82 -37.15
N LYS A 4 15.31 14.62 -37.38
CA LYS A 4 14.27 14.04 -36.52
C LYS A 4 14.89 13.82 -35.15
N VAL A 5 14.61 14.72 -34.23
CA VAL A 5 14.90 14.48 -32.81
C VAL A 5 14.10 13.25 -32.35
N PRO A 6 14.68 12.37 -31.53
CA PRO A 6 14.05 11.10 -31.13
C PRO A 6 12.80 11.28 -30.28
N PHE A 7 12.63 12.46 -29.66
CA PHE A 7 11.48 12.77 -28.80
C PHE A 7 10.73 14.02 -29.29
N PRO A 8 9.39 14.03 -29.19
CA PRO A 8 8.62 15.22 -29.49
C PRO A 8 8.98 16.34 -28.51
N LYS A 9 8.88 17.59 -28.98
CA LYS A 9 9.02 18.75 -28.09
C LYS A 9 7.88 18.75 -27.07
N PRO A 10 8.12 19.21 -25.83
CA PRO A 10 7.07 19.29 -24.81
C PRO A 10 5.89 20.17 -25.29
N PRO A 11 4.67 19.95 -24.75
CA PRO A 11 3.49 20.72 -25.12
C PRO A 11 3.69 22.23 -24.94
N TYR A 12 3.33 23.04 -25.95
CA TYR A 12 3.62 24.48 -26.01
C TYR A 12 3.20 25.29 -24.77
N LEU A 13 2.23 24.79 -24.00
CA LEU A 13 1.75 25.38 -22.76
C LEU A 13 2.86 25.62 -21.72
N TYR A 14 3.94 24.83 -21.72
CA TYR A 14 5.01 24.94 -20.72
C TYR A 14 5.64 26.35 -20.67
N LYS A 15 5.72 27.06 -21.80
CA LYS A 15 6.32 28.41 -21.88
C LYS A 15 5.52 29.47 -21.15
N ASN A 16 4.24 29.19 -20.91
CA ASN A 16 3.31 30.15 -20.35
C ASN A 16 3.24 30.05 -18.81
N TYR A 17 3.82 29.00 -18.21
CA TYR A 17 3.94 28.83 -16.76
C TYR A 17 5.08 29.72 -16.23
N LYS A 18 4.76 30.99 -15.93
CA LYS A 18 5.67 31.96 -15.29
C LYS A 18 5.23 32.24 -13.85
N ASP A 19 6.16 32.57 -12.97
CA ASP A 19 5.91 32.73 -11.52
C ASP A 19 4.77 33.72 -11.21
N ASN A 20 4.76 34.88 -11.88
CA ASN A 20 3.73 35.91 -11.73
C ASN A 20 2.31 35.44 -12.13
N LEU A 21 2.22 34.43 -13.01
CA LEU A 21 0.95 33.84 -13.41
C LEU A 21 0.52 32.77 -12.40
N MET A 22 1.47 32.00 -11.86
CA MET A 22 1.20 30.96 -10.87
C MET A 22 0.68 31.54 -9.55
N GLU A 23 1.18 32.70 -9.12
CA GLU A 23 0.64 33.41 -7.96
C GLU A 23 -0.85 33.76 -8.11
N LYS A 24 -1.33 33.98 -9.35
CA LYS A 24 -2.75 34.28 -9.64
C LYS A 24 -3.60 33.02 -9.77
N ILE A 25 -3.04 31.92 -10.30
CA ILE A 25 -3.78 30.67 -10.53
C ILE A 25 -3.85 29.81 -9.26
N ASN A 26 -2.81 29.80 -8.42
CA ASN A 26 -2.79 29.04 -7.16
C ASN A 26 -4.02 29.26 -6.26
N PRO A 27 -4.48 30.49 -5.98
CA PRO A 27 -5.69 30.69 -5.21
C PRO A 27 -6.95 30.17 -5.92
N MET A 28 -6.99 30.19 -7.26
CA MET A 28 -8.11 29.67 -8.06
C MET A 28 -8.16 28.13 -8.10
N LEU A 29 -7.00 27.47 -8.12
CA LEU A 29 -6.87 26.01 -7.98
C LEU A 29 -7.40 25.53 -6.62
N SER A 30 -7.12 26.27 -5.54
CA SER A 30 -7.62 25.95 -4.20
C SER A 30 -9.12 26.18 -4.04
N SER A 31 -9.68 27.20 -4.71
CA SER A 31 -11.11 27.54 -4.60
C SER A 31 -12.01 26.80 -5.59
N LYS A 32 -11.46 26.06 -6.57
CA LYS A 32 -12.21 25.38 -7.64
C LYS A 32 -13.09 26.31 -8.49
N GLN A 33 -12.85 27.62 -8.44
CA GLN A 33 -13.62 28.62 -9.18
C GLN A 33 -13.11 28.75 -10.62
N LEU A 34 -14.02 28.81 -11.59
CA LEU A 34 -13.66 28.99 -12.99
C LEU A 34 -13.18 30.44 -13.20
N PRO A 35 -12.00 30.66 -13.80
CA PRO A 35 -11.50 32.00 -14.08
C PRO A 35 -12.45 32.75 -15.02
N GLU A 36 -12.74 34.02 -14.73
CA GLU A 36 -13.52 34.90 -15.62
C GLU A 36 -12.80 35.14 -16.96
N ASP A 37 -11.46 35.09 -16.94
CA ASP A 37 -10.61 35.21 -18.13
C ASP A 37 -10.38 33.85 -18.80
N LYS A 38 -10.99 33.68 -19.98
CA LYS A 38 -10.87 32.47 -20.83
C LYS A 38 -9.42 32.13 -21.20
N THR A 39 -8.49 33.07 -21.10
CA THR A 39 -7.07 32.80 -21.35
C THR A 39 -6.43 31.97 -20.21
N LEU A 40 -6.95 32.10 -19.00
CA LEU A 40 -6.48 31.40 -17.80
C LEU A 40 -7.01 29.96 -17.69
N GLU A 41 -8.12 29.63 -18.37
CA GLU A 41 -8.69 28.27 -18.38
C GLU A 41 -7.70 27.24 -18.94
N LYS A 42 -6.80 27.65 -19.85
CA LYS A 42 -5.79 26.80 -20.49
C LYS A 42 -4.71 26.27 -19.52
N PHE A 43 -4.62 26.85 -18.32
CA PHE A 43 -3.63 26.49 -17.30
C PHE A 43 -4.21 25.61 -16.19
N LEU A 44 -5.53 25.50 -16.13
CA LEU A 44 -6.18 24.55 -15.25
C LEU A 44 -6.02 23.14 -15.81
N PRO A 45 -6.02 22.12 -14.94
CA PRO A 45 -6.08 20.75 -15.41
C PRO A 45 -7.30 20.59 -16.34
N PRO A 46 -7.15 19.93 -17.50
CA PRO A 46 -8.23 19.75 -18.43
C PRO A 46 -9.39 19.01 -17.74
N LYS A 47 -10.62 19.38 -18.11
CA LYS A 47 -11.82 18.67 -17.66
C LYS A 47 -11.72 17.21 -18.12
N ILE A 48 -12.09 16.28 -17.23
CA ILE A 48 -12.14 14.85 -17.56
C ILE A 48 -13.05 14.71 -18.80
N PRO A 49 -12.58 14.06 -19.87
CA PRO A 49 -13.40 13.84 -21.05
C PRO A 49 -14.70 13.12 -20.68
N ASN A 50 -15.83 13.60 -21.18
CA ASN A 50 -17.12 12.89 -21.05
C ASN A 50 -17.20 11.66 -21.98
N THR A 51 -16.11 11.33 -22.67
CA THR A 51 -16.01 10.16 -23.53
C THR A 51 -15.56 8.97 -22.72
N ASP A 52 -16.30 7.86 -22.82
CA ASP A 52 -15.92 6.59 -22.20
C ASP A 52 -14.66 5.98 -22.84
N ASN A 53 -14.18 6.52 -23.97
CA ASN A 53 -13.02 5.97 -24.67
C ASN A 53 -11.77 6.83 -24.40
N TYR A 54 -10.72 6.20 -23.89
CA TYR A 54 -9.41 6.79 -23.66
C TYR A 54 -8.39 6.12 -24.56
N CYS A 55 -7.51 6.91 -25.19
CA CYS A 55 -6.33 6.35 -25.85
C CYS A 55 -5.14 6.48 -24.90
N VAL A 56 -4.58 5.35 -24.47
CA VAL A 56 -3.44 5.29 -23.57
C VAL A 56 -2.34 4.48 -24.26
N PHE A 57 -1.19 5.10 -24.52
CA PHE A 57 -0.04 4.48 -25.20
C PHE A 57 -0.36 3.78 -26.55
N GLY A 58 -1.35 4.28 -27.28
CA GLY A 58 -1.77 3.72 -28.57
C GLY A 58 -2.86 2.64 -28.45
N GLU A 59 -3.26 2.26 -27.25
CA GLU A 59 -4.40 1.38 -27.00
C GLU A 59 -5.66 2.19 -26.74
N HIS A 60 -6.77 1.78 -27.37
CA HIS A 60 -8.10 2.35 -27.10
C HIS A 60 -8.75 1.57 -25.97
N LEU A 61 -8.93 2.21 -24.82
CA LEU A 61 -9.58 1.69 -23.63
C LEU A 61 -11.00 2.26 -23.55
N SER A 62 -12.01 1.40 -23.45
CA SER A 62 -13.38 1.81 -23.13
C SER A 62 -13.61 1.64 -21.63
N VAL A 63 -13.99 2.70 -20.92
CA VAL A 63 -14.27 2.71 -19.47
C VAL A 63 -15.44 1.79 -19.12
N LYS A 64 -16.38 1.58 -20.05
CA LYS A 64 -17.52 0.65 -19.87
C LYS A 64 -17.10 -0.80 -19.73
N GLU A 65 -15.96 -1.19 -20.32
CA GLU A 65 -15.42 -2.56 -20.17
C GLU A 65 -14.87 -2.81 -18.75
N ILE A 66 -14.66 -1.73 -17.96
CA ILE A 66 -14.16 -1.75 -16.58
C ILE A 66 -15.32 -1.58 -15.59
N GLU A 67 -16.58 -1.82 -15.99
CA GLU A 67 -17.67 -1.98 -15.04
C GLU A 67 -17.49 -3.30 -14.29
N PHE A 68 -16.72 -3.23 -13.20
CA PHE A 68 -16.58 -4.33 -12.27
C PHE A 68 -17.95 -4.61 -11.65
N ASP A 69 -18.47 -5.80 -11.94
CA ASP A 69 -19.70 -6.29 -11.35
C ASP A 69 -19.48 -6.41 -9.83
N ASN A 70 -19.96 -5.41 -9.08
CA ASN A 70 -19.74 -5.33 -7.63
C ASN A 70 -20.49 -6.42 -6.85
N SER A 71 -21.31 -7.19 -7.57
CA SER A 71 -22.26 -8.22 -7.13
C SER A 71 -21.63 -9.58 -6.80
N ILE A 72 -20.29 -9.70 -6.76
CA ILE A 72 -19.66 -11.01 -6.56
C ILE A 72 -19.95 -11.53 -5.15
N THR A 73 -20.83 -12.52 -5.09
CA THR A 73 -21.10 -13.28 -3.86
C THR A 73 -19.98 -14.30 -3.62
N ASN A 74 -19.72 -14.66 -2.36
CA ASN A 74 -18.73 -15.70 -2.01
C ASN A 74 -19.01 -17.04 -2.72
N LYS A 75 -20.28 -17.35 -2.99
CA LYS A 75 -20.69 -18.57 -3.72
C LYS A 75 -20.19 -18.57 -5.17
N GLN A 76 -20.35 -17.46 -5.89
CA GLN A 76 -19.81 -17.30 -7.24
C GLN A 76 -18.27 -17.37 -7.24
N ALA A 77 -17.61 -16.83 -6.22
CA ALA A 77 -16.15 -16.94 -6.08
C ALA A 77 -15.69 -18.40 -5.91
N ILE A 78 -16.39 -19.20 -5.09
CA ILE A 78 -16.09 -20.63 -4.90
C ILE A 78 -16.27 -21.40 -6.21
N ASP A 79 -17.34 -21.10 -6.96
CA ASP A 79 -17.61 -21.75 -8.24
C ASP A 79 -16.57 -21.37 -9.31
N THR A 80 -16.09 -20.12 -9.32
CA THR A 80 -15.00 -19.70 -10.23
C THR A 80 -13.69 -20.44 -9.96
N ILE A 81 -13.34 -20.70 -8.69
CA ILE A 81 -12.12 -21.45 -8.33
C ILE A 81 -12.23 -22.92 -8.78
N LYS A 82 -13.40 -23.53 -8.61
CA LYS A 82 -13.66 -24.89 -9.10
C LYS A 82 -13.54 -24.95 -10.63
N ASN A 83 -14.13 -24.00 -11.33
CA ASN A 83 -14.05 -23.90 -12.79
C ASN A 83 -12.61 -23.71 -13.27
N LEU A 84 -11.83 -22.87 -12.59
CA LEU A 84 -10.41 -22.66 -12.90
C LEU A 84 -9.60 -23.95 -12.76
N LYS A 85 -9.83 -24.71 -11.67
CA LYS A 85 -9.19 -26.02 -11.46
C LYS A 85 -9.59 -27.04 -12.54
N SER A 86 -10.87 -27.09 -12.89
CA SER A 86 -11.37 -27.96 -13.96
C SER A 86 -10.72 -27.61 -15.30
N LEU A 87 -10.67 -26.33 -15.68
CA LEU A 87 -10.02 -25.88 -16.91
C LEU A 87 -8.52 -26.19 -16.94
N ASN A 88 -7.82 -26.04 -15.81
CA ASN A 88 -6.42 -26.40 -15.70
C ASN A 88 -6.21 -27.91 -15.93
N HIS A 89 -7.10 -28.74 -15.38
CA HIS A 89 -7.06 -30.18 -15.62
C HIS A 89 -7.36 -30.53 -17.08
N SER A 90 -8.34 -29.88 -17.70
CA SER A 90 -8.65 -30.01 -19.13
C SER A 90 -7.46 -29.57 -20.01
N LEU A 91 -6.75 -28.50 -19.64
CA LEU A 91 -5.57 -28.02 -20.35
C LEU A 91 -4.46 -29.09 -20.40
N ILE A 92 -4.22 -29.78 -19.28
CA ILE A 92 -3.25 -30.87 -19.21
C ILE A 92 -3.65 -32.01 -20.15
N PHE A 93 -4.93 -32.39 -20.18
CA PHE A 93 -5.40 -33.42 -21.11
C PHE A 93 -5.24 -33.02 -22.57
N TYR A 94 -5.61 -31.78 -22.94
CA TYR A 94 -5.41 -31.31 -24.31
C TYR A 94 -3.93 -31.26 -24.71
N PHE A 95 -3.04 -30.95 -23.77
CA PHE A 95 -1.60 -31.00 -23.99
C PHE A 95 -1.10 -32.43 -24.22
N LEU A 96 -1.59 -33.41 -23.45
CA LEU A 96 -1.26 -34.82 -23.67
C LEU A 96 -1.81 -35.33 -25.01
N ASP A 97 -3.04 -34.94 -25.38
CA ASP A 97 -3.63 -35.25 -26.68
C ASP A 97 -2.79 -34.67 -27.82
N LEU A 98 -2.26 -33.45 -27.64
CA LEU A 98 -1.36 -32.82 -28.61
C LEU A 98 -0.08 -33.64 -28.81
N ILE A 99 0.57 -34.07 -27.73
CA ILE A 99 1.79 -34.89 -27.80
C ILE A 99 1.48 -36.22 -28.50
N ASN A 100 0.37 -36.86 -28.14
CA ASN A 100 -0.05 -38.13 -28.74
C ASN A 100 -0.33 -37.99 -30.24
N GLU A 101 -0.92 -36.87 -30.66
CA GLU A 101 -1.21 -36.61 -32.08
C GLU A 101 0.04 -36.25 -32.87
N LEU A 102 0.99 -35.51 -32.27
CA LEU A 102 2.28 -35.22 -32.88
C LEU A 102 3.15 -36.47 -33.08
N GLY A 103 2.95 -37.50 -32.24
CA GLY A 103 3.64 -38.79 -32.39
C GLY A 103 3.11 -39.69 -33.51
N LYS A 104 1.96 -39.36 -34.13
CA LYS A 104 1.39 -40.13 -35.24
C LYS A 104 1.86 -39.58 -36.59
N GLU A 105 2.20 -40.47 -37.52
CA GLU A 105 2.46 -40.11 -38.92
C GLU A 105 1.14 -39.63 -39.58
N GLY A 106 0.94 -38.30 -39.66
CA GLY A 106 -0.20 -37.72 -40.38
C GLY A 106 -0.77 -36.41 -39.83
N GLY A 107 -0.46 -36.01 -38.58
CA GLY A 107 -0.67 -34.65 -38.04
C GLY A 107 -2.03 -33.96 -38.28
N GLY A 108 -3.09 -34.71 -38.59
CA GLY A 108 -4.33 -34.14 -39.12
C GLY A 108 -5.13 -33.32 -38.11
N GLN A 109 -5.06 -33.69 -36.82
CA GLN A 109 -5.84 -33.04 -35.76
C GLN A 109 -5.03 -32.05 -34.90
N THR A 110 -3.73 -31.88 -35.16
CA THR A 110 -2.84 -31.01 -34.37
C THR A 110 -3.39 -29.59 -34.27
N ASN A 111 -3.86 -29.00 -35.38
CA ASN A 111 -4.43 -27.65 -35.39
C ASN A 111 -5.70 -27.53 -34.55
N GLN A 112 -6.56 -28.56 -34.53
CA GLN A 112 -7.79 -28.55 -33.73
C GLN A 112 -7.48 -28.62 -32.23
N ILE A 113 -6.45 -29.37 -31.84
CA ILE A 113 -6.00 -29.45 -30.45
C ILE A 113 -5.39 -28.13 -30.01
N ILE A 114 -4.58 -27.49 -30.86
CA ILE A 114 -4.02 -26.16 -30.59
C ILE A 114 -5.14 -25.13 -30.37
N GLN A 115 -6.17 -25.11 -31.22
CA GLN A 115 -7.33 -24.22 -31.03
C GLN A 115 -8.05 -24.45 -29.69
N LYS A 116 -8.18 -25.71 -29.25
CA LYS A 116 -8.75 -26.03 -27.92
C LYS A 116 -7.89 -25.49 -26.78
N ILE A 117 -6.56 -25.59 -26.92
CA ILE A 117 -5.60 -25.06 -25.94
C ILE A 117 -5.70 -23.53 -25.88
N GLU A 118 -5.71 -22.84 -27.02
CA GLU A 118 -5.85 -21.38 -27.11
C GLU A 118 -7.15 -20.91 -26.45
N GLN A 119 -8.28 -21.56 -26.76
CA GLN A 119 -9.57 -21.25 -26.14
C GLN A 119 -9.54 -21.48 -24.62
N THR A 120 -8.87 -22.54 -24.16
CA THR A 120 -8.73 -22.83 -22.73
C THR A 120 -7.93 -21.74 -22.03
N PHE A 121 -6.85 -21.25 -22.65
CA PHE A 121 -6.07 -20.13 -22.12
C PHE A 121 -6.88 -18.83 -22.05
N LEU A 122 -7.67 -18.52 -23.08
CA LEU A 122 -8.56 -17.35 -23.06
C LEU A 122 -9.56 -17.45 -21.90
N ASN A 123 -10.17 -18.62 -21.70
CA ASN A 123 -11.12 -18.86 -20.61
C ASN A 123 -10.44 -18.72 -19.23
N LEU A 124 -9.25 -19.28 -19.06
CA LEU A 124 -8.44 -19.13 -17.84
C LEU A 124 -8.12 -17.65 -17.56
N HIS A 125 -7.69 -16.91 -18.60
CA HIS A 125 -7.37 -15.49 -18.48
C HIS A 125 -8.58 -14.67 -18.01
N ASN A 126 -9.74 -14.91 -18.63
CA ASN A 126 -10.98 -14.23 -18.27
C ASN A 126 -11.38 -14.52 -16.81
N LEU A 127 -11.25 -15.76 -16.33
CA LEU A 127 -11.51 -16.12 -14.94
C LEU A 127 -10.51 -15.47 -13.97
N ILE A 128 -9.23 -15.38 -14.34
CA ILE A 128 -8.21 -14.69 -13.53
C ILE A 128 -8.54 -13.20 -13.43
N ASN A 129 -8.93 -12.58 -14.56
CA ASN A 129 -9.34 -11.18 -14.60
C ASN A 129 -10.56 -10.93 -13.70
N TYR A 130 -11.54 -11.84 -13.74
CA TYR A 130 -12.69 -11.81 -12.84
C TYR A 130 -12.29 -11.91 -11.35
N TYR A 131 -11.20 -12.60 -11.03
CA TYR A 131 -10.72 -12.71 -9.64
C TYR A 131 -9.96 -11.48 -9.13
N ARG A 132 -9.46 -10.60 -10.02
CA ARG A 132 -8.64 -9.43 -9.65
C ARG A 132 -9.29 -8.52 -8.60
N PRO A 133 -10.59 -8.16 -8.69
CA PRO A 133 -11.24 -7.30 -7.70
C PRO A 133 -11.31 -7.97 -6.33
N ILE A 134 -11.58 -9.28 -6.29
CA ILE A 134 -11.65 -10.06 -5.06
C ILE A 134 -10.29 -10.06 -4.38
N GLN A 135 -9.21 -10.28 -5.15
CA GLN A 135 -7.85 -10.24 -4.65
C GLN A 135 -7.48 -8.85 -4.12
N ALA A 136 -7.84 -7.77 -4.84
CA ALA A 136 -7.59 -6.40 -4.39
C ALA A 136 -8.27 -6.10 -3.06
N ARG A 137 -9.53 -6.53 -2.88
CA ARG A 137 -10.27 -6.39 -1.61
C ARG A 137 -9.61 -7.16 -0.47
N LYS A 138 -9.20 -8.41 -0.70
CA LYS A 138 -8.48 -9.20 0.30
C LYS A 138 -7.13 -8.58 0.67
N ASN A 139 -6.41 -8.05 -0.31
CA ASN A 139 -5.16 -7.35 -0.06
C ASN A 139 -5.37 -6.09 0.77
N LEU A 140 -6.39 -5.29 0.44
CA LEU A 140 -6.77 -4.12 1.25
C LEU A 140 -7.12 -4.51 2.68
N PHE A 141 -7.90 -5.57 2.88
CA PHE A 141 -8.22 -6.08 4.21
C PHE A 141 -6.96 -6.49 4.99
N SER A 142 -6.02 -7.19 4.34
CA SER A 142 -4.73 -7.54 4.95
C SER A 142 -3.93 -6.31 5.37
N ILE A 143 -3.86 -5.29 4.51
CA ILE A 143 -3.20 -4.01 4.82
C ILE A 143 -3.84 -3.33 6.03
N LEU A 144 -5.17 -3.28 6.08
CA LEU A 144 -5.90 -2.65 7.20
C LEU A 144 -5.67 -3.41 8.52
N ASN A 145 -5.68 -4.75 8.49
CA ASN A 145 -5.37 -5.55 9.67
C ASN A 145 -3.93 -5.34 10.16
N TYR A 146 -2.99 -5.26 9.22
CA TYR A 146 -1.60 -4.94 9.55
C TYR A 146 -1.50 -3.57 10.25
N GLN A 147 -2.15 -2.54 9.69
CA GLN A 147 -2.18 -1.20 10.30
C GLN A 147 -2.80 -1.21 11.70
N LEU A 148 -3.91 -1.91 11.88
CA LEU A 148 -4.57 -2.06 13.17
C LEU A 148 -3.65 -2.71 14.20
N ASN A 149 -2.98 -3.80 13.82
CA ASN A 149 -2.02 -4.49 14.69
C ASN A 149 -0.84 -3.59 15.09
N GLN A 150 -0.35 -2.77 14.17
CA GLN A 150 0.71 -1.81 14.47
C GLN A 150 0.25 -0.75 15.48
N ILE A 151 -0.97 -0.22 15.32
CA ILE A 151 -1.55 0.74 16.26
C ILE A 151 -1.72 0.10 17.65
N LEU A 152 -2.24 -1.13 17.73
CA LEU A 152 -2.41 -1.83 18.99
C LEU A 152 -1.06 -2.12 19.67
N THR A 153 -0.05 -2.53 18.92
CA THR A 153 1.30 -2.78 19.43
C THR A 153 1.94 -1.50 19.94
N GLY A 154 1.85 -0.40 19.17
CA GLY A 154 2.34 0.91 19.61
C GLY A 154 1.65 1.40 20.89
N ARG A 155 0.33 1.21 20.99
CA ARG A 155 -0.42 1.55 22.22
C ARG A 155 0.04 0.72 23.42
N ARG A 156 0.30 -0.58 23.24
CA ARG A 156 0.83 -1.44 24.31
C ARG A 156 2.19 -0.96 24.80
N SER A 157 3.13 -0.71 23.89
CA SER A 157 4.47 -0.21 24.26
C SER A 157 4.42 1.16 24.93
N PHE A 158 3.51 2.04 24.50
CA PHE A 158 3.30 3.34 25.16
C PHE A 158 2.76 3.20 26.58
N ASN A 159 1.77 2.33 26.78
CA ASN A 159 1.22 2.04 28.11
C ASN A 159 2.26 1.41 29.04
N GLU A 160 3.12 0.54 28.51
CA GLU A 160 4.24 -0.04 29.25
C GLU A 160 5.22 1.03 29.71
N CYS A 161 5.58 1.97 28.83
CA CYS A 161 6.42 3.12 29.18
C CYS A 161 5.78 3.99 30.28
N ILE A 162 4.47 4.30 30.17
CA ILE A 162 3.75 5.03 31.22
C ILE A 162 3.78 4.27 32.55
N SER A 163 3.58 2.95 32.52
CA SER A 163 3.65 2.11 33.72
C SER A 163 5.03 2.22 34.37
N ASN A 164 6.09 2.11 33.57
CA ASN A 164 7.47 2.23 34.05
C ASN A 164 7.77 3.62 34.62
N ILE A 165 7.28 4.69 33.99
CA ILE A 165 7.43 6.05 34.52
C ILE A 165 6.70 6.18 35.86
N LYS A 166 5.46 5.69 35.95
CA LYS A 166 4.69 5.72 37.21
C LYS A 166 5.40 4.96 38.33
N THR A 167 5.95 3.77 38.06
CA THR A 167 6.68 3.01 39.07
C THR A 167 7.95 3.75 39.51
N THR A 168 8.71 4.34 38.59
CA THR A 168 9.90 5.15 38.97
C THR A 168 9.53 6.39 39.80
N ILE A 169 8.43 7.08 39.48
CA ILE A 169 7.96 8.23 40.28
C ILE A 169 7.57 7.77 41.69
N ILE A 170 6.86 6.65 41.82
CA ILE A 170 6.51 6.09 43.14
C ILE A 170 7.77 5.73 43.92
N GLN A 171 8.74 5.07 43.29
CA GLN A 171 10.03 4.74 43.91
C GLN A 171 10.81 5.99 44.37
N LEU A 172 10.82 7.05 43.55
CA LEU A 172 11.46 8.32 43.95
C LEU A 172 10.73 8.96 45.13
N LYS A 173 9.39 8.89 45.14
CA LYS A 173 8.59 9.42 46.25
C LYS A 173 8.89 8.70 47.55
N THR A 174 8.97 7.36 47.54
CA THR A 174 9.34 6.59 48.74
C THR A 174 10.74 6.94 49.22
N ILE A 175 11.71 7.11 48.31
CA ILE A 175 13.08 7.54 48.66
C ILE A 175 13.07 8.93 49.32
N ILE A 176 12.26 9.87 48.83
CA ILE A 176 12.14 11.21 49.43
C ILE A 176 11.54 11.12 50.83
N GLU A 177 10.47 10.33 51.01
CA GLU A 177 9.87 10.09 52.33
C GLU A 177 10.88 9.46 53.31
N ASP A 178 11.72 8.53 52.85
CA ASP A 178 12.80 7.92 53.63
C ASP A 178 13.91 8.94 54.00
N ILE A 179 14.23 9.89 53.11
CA ILE A 179 15.21 10.96 53.37
C ILE A 179 14.66 11.96 54.40
N GLU A 180 13.38 12.33 54.31
CA GLU A 180 12.73 13.23 55.27
C GLU A 180 12.69 12.63 56.68
N LEU A 181 12.51 11.31 56.81
CA LEU A 181 12.60 10.61 58.10
C LEU A 181 14.04 10.55 58.66
N ASN A 182 15.05 10.46 57.78
CA ASN A 182 16.47 10.39 58.17
C ASN A 182 17.12 11.77 58.45
N ASN A 183 16.52 12.87 58.01
CA ASN A 183 17.01 14.24 58.29
C ASN A 183 16.81 14.70 59.75
N ASN A 184 16.23 13.87 60.62
CA ASN A 184 16.34 14.04 62.07
C ASN A 184 17.71 13.60 62.63
N VAL A 185 18.64 13.14 61.78
CA VAL A 185 20.05 13.00 62.14
C VAL A 185 20.83 14.16 61.54
N ASN A 186 21.35 15.00 62.43
CA ASN A 186 22.12 16.21 62.14
C ASN A 186 23.44 15.86 61.41
N ILE A 187 23.44 15.88 60.07
CA ILE A 187 24.67 15.70 59.27
C ILE A 187 25.26 17.09 58.99
N GLN A 188 26.35 17.43 59.69
CA GLN A 188 27.23 18.52 59.30
C GLN A 188 27.90 18.17 57.96
N LEU A 189 27.47 18.81 56.88
CA LEU A 189 28.05 18.63 55.54
C LEU A 189 29.28 19.53 55.36
N ASN A 190 30.45 18.91 55.15
CA ASN A 190 31.66 19.62 54.74
C ASN A 190 31.57 20.02 53.25
N PRO A 191 31.98 21.24 52.84
CA PRO A 191 31.65 21.83 51.53
C PRO A 191 32.24 21.16 50.27
N ILE A 192 33.08 20.14 50.41
CA ILE A 192 33.97 19.67 49.34
C ILE A 192 33.33 18.55 48.49
N GLU A 193 32.39 17.77 49.03
CA GLU A 193 31.78 16.63 48.33
C GLU A 193 30.68 17.03 47.34
N VAL A 194 30.03 18.18 47.56
CA VAL A 194 28.93 18.70 46.73
C VAL A 194 29.41 19.16 45.34
N GLN A 195 30.66 19.65 45.23
CA GLN A 195 31.19 20.12 43.95
C GLN A 195 31.56 18.97 42.99
N ASN A 196 31.95 17.81 43.53
CA ASN A 196 32.35 16.66 42.72
C ASN A 196 31.15 15.95 42.07
N THR A 197 30.01 15.90 42.76
CA THR A 197 28.78 15.27 42.24
C THR A 197 28.13 16.12 41.14
N LEU A 198 28.18 17.46 41.26
CA LEU A 198 27.69 18.39 40.24
C LEU A 198 28.48 18.31 38.92
N ASN A 199 29.77 18.01 38.97
CA ASN A 199 30.61 17.89 37.78
C ASN A 199 30.37 16.58 37.02
N LEU A 200 29.98 15.50 37.71
CA LEU A 200 29.68 14.20 37.10
C LEU A 200 28.31 14.17 36.38
N ILE A 201 27.35 14.99 36.83
CA ILE A 201 26.01 15.09 36.21
C ILE A 201 26.07 15.89 34.90
N LYS A 202 26.94 16.90 34.82
CA LYS A 202 27.11 17.74 33.63
C LYS A 202 27.75 17.02 32.44
N SER A 203 28.49 15.93 32.67
CA SER A 203 29.13 15.15 31.59
C SER A 203 28.19 14.13 30.93
N LYS A 204 27.08 13.75 31.57
CA LYS A 204 26.13 12.73 31.06
C LYS A 204 24.99 13.27 30.17
N THR A 205 24.77 14.58 30.08
CA THR A 205 23.61 15.18 29.39
C THR A 205 23.86 15.57 27.92
N LYS A 206 25.03 15.26 27.34
CA LYS A 206 25.38 15.67 25.96
C LYS A 206 25.07 14.66 24.83
N THR A 207 24.44 13.52 25.09
CA THR A 207 24.12 12.54 24.04
C THR A 207 22.71 12.78 23.46
N LYS A 208 22.63 13.62 22.42
CA LYS A 208 21.48 13.69 21.50
C LYS A 208 21.16 12.27 21.02
N ARG A 209 19.92 11.80 21.19
CA ARG A 209 19.38 10.67 20.43
C ARG A 209 18.49 11.22 19.33
N ASP A 210 19.00 11.11 18.12
CA ASP A 210 18.30 11.40 16.87
C ASP A 210 17.09 10.48 16.70
N ILE A 211 15.94 11.05 16.36
CA ILE A 211 14.76 10.30 15.93
C ILE A 211 14.69 10.44 14.41
N THR A 212 15.19 9.44 13.69
CA THR A 212 15.01 9.33 12.24
C THR A 212 13.79 8.46 11.92
N PRO A 213 12.82 8.90 11.09
CA PRO A 213 11.81 8.03 10.54
C PRO A 213 12.32 7.48 9.20
N SER A 214 12.81 6.25 9.18
CA SER A 214 13.08 5.54 7.92
C SER A 214 13.15 4.03 8.10
N LYS A 215 12.01 3.38 7.86
CA LYS A 215 12.01 2.09 7.17
C LYS A 215 10.93 2.13 6.08
N LYS A 216 11.40 2.21 4.84
CA LYS A 216 10.60 1.91 3.64
C LYS A 216 9.95 0.55 3.85
N ILE A 217 8.63 0.49 3.69
CA ILE A 217 7.91 -0.78 3.60
C ILE A 217 8.31 -1.39 2.26
N GLN A 218 9.19 -2.37 2.30
CA GLN A 218 9.52 -3.21 1.16
C GLN A 218 8.45 -4.31 1.11
N CYS A 219 7.66 -4.32 0.04
CA CYS A 219 6.67 -5.34 -0.25
C CYS A 219 7.37 -6.66 -0.62
N THR A 220 7.87 -7.40 0.36
CA THR A 220 8.42 -8.74 0.16
C THR A 220 8.07 -9.62 1.35
N HIS A 221 6.78 -9.99 1.47
CA HIS A 221 6.32 -11.19 2.18
C HIS A 221 4.80 -11.29 1.96
N LEU A 222 4.40 -11.87 0.83
CA LEU A 222 3.00 -12.23 0.56
C LEU A 222 2.71 -13.72 0.85
N ASP A 223 3.71 -14.50 1.27
CA ASP A 223 3.59 -15.96 1.32
C ASP A 223 3.40 -16.57 2.72
N GLU A 224 3.41 -15.77 3.81
CA GLU A 224 3.41 -16.32 5.18
C GLU A 224 2.17 -16.03 6.03
N VAL A 225 1.11 -15.42 5.51
CA VAL A 225 -0.11 -15.18 6.30
C VAL A 225 -1.33 -15.83 5.67
N TYR A 226 -1.29 -17.17 5.59
CA TYR A 226 -2.51 -17.97 5.50
C TYR A 226 -2.98 -18.27 6.92
N ASP A 227 -3.74 -17.35 7.52
CA ASP A 227 -4.30 -17.54 8.85
C ASP A 227 -5.68 -18.23 8.70
N PRO A 228 -5.84 -19.51 9.08
CA PRO A 228 -7.08 -20.27 8.85
C PRO A 228 -8.31 -19.69 9.56
N ASN A 229 -8.10 -18.88 10.60
CA ASN A 229 -9.17 -18.18 11.31
C ASN A 229 -9.79 -17.02 10.51
N LEU A 230 -9.10 -16.51 9.47
CA LEU A 230 -9.60 -15.41 8.65
C LEU A 230 -10.75 -15.84 7.73
N LEU A 231 -10.79 -17.11 7.30
CA LEU A 231 -11.92 -17.67 6.54
C LEU A 231 -13.18 -17.74 7.42
N GLN A 232 -13.02 -18.16 8.68
CA GLN A 232 -14.12 -18.33 9.62
C GLN A 232 -14.73 -17.01 10.08
N LEU A 233 -13.94 -15.93 10.11
CA LEU A 233 -14.43 -14.59 10.44
C LEU A 233 -15.23 -13.97 9.27
N ILE A 234 -14.88 -14.30 8.03
CA ILE A 234 -15.58 -13.83 6.83
C ILE A 234 -16.94 -14.54 6.66
N ASP A 235 -17.05 -15.81 7.05
CA ASP A 235 -18.31 -16.57 7.03
C ASP A 235 -19.32 -16.12 8.12
N ASN A 236 -18.88 -15.35 9.12
CA ASN A 236 -19.72 -14.87 10.22
C ASN A 236 -20.14 -13.38 10.11
N ILE A 237 -19.63 -12.64 9.13
CA ILE A 237 -19.90 -11.20 8.92
C ILE A 237 -20.84 -10.96 7.72
N ILE A 238 -21.26 -12.02 7.02
CA ILE A 238 -22.27 -12.02 5.94
C ILE A 238 -23.39 -12.97 6.34
#